data_AF-A0A2C9M4J2-F1
#
_entry.id   AF-A0A2C9M4J2-F1
#
_cell.length_a   1.000
_cell.length_b   1.000
_cell.length_c   1.000
_cell.angle_alpha   90.00
_cell.angle_beta   90.00
_cell.angle_gamma   90.00
#
_symmetry.space_group_name_H-M   'P 1'
#
loop_
_entity.id
_entity.type
_entity.pdbx_description
1 polymer ?
#
loop_
_entity_poly.entity_id
_entity_poly.type
_entity_poly.pdbx_seq_one_letter_code
_entity_poly.pdbx_strand_id
1 'polypeptide(L)'
;MQASKTETKPAPPQPPKTRPAPLVWPPATLAKPQPIPMSPPVRPPPPPNNVLPPNDNGLDLNMPNMPMAPYQPYQPYTNQYYPQAPPPPPRQQMPMQMAPQRMAPQQHYWPPPGMRPQSRECSGGYVPGQLCCDGIVNPIPPGPQQWACCHKGMYDMATQVCCGDIPVPKPPKNSPPMMCCGSSLYDPMSHLCCDKFPVPNLSRNMKCCRKQTYDPVHQMCCGEGVRARPPGQPHMSCCGKHMFNSLTHVCCDEGNAIPKNPTVSCCGKNQYQPAFQQCCFGDALPKDVMCMAK
;
A
#
# COMPACT_ATOMS: atom_id res chain seq x y z
N MET A 1 10.98 81.32 61.08
CA MET A 1 10.73 80.92 62.49
C MET A 1 10.05 79.57 62.45
N GLN A 2 10.71 78.56 63.02
CA GLN A 2 10.24 77.17 63.07
C GLN A 2 9.03 77.06 64.00
N ALA A 3 8.01 76.31 63.59
CA ALA A 3 6.90 75.90 64.45
C ALA A 3 6.83 74.37 64.53
N SER A 4 6.57 73.94 65.76
CA SER A 4 6.71 72.64 66.38
C SER A 4 6.03 71.43 65.74
N LYS A 5 6.62 70.26 66.02
CA LYS A 5 6.14 68.90 65.77
C LYS A 5 4.83 68.59 66.51
N THR A 6 4.03 67.71 65.90
CA THR A 6 3.12 66.80 66.61
C THR A 6 3.17 65.43 65.94
N GLU A 7 3.62 64.44 66.72
CA GLU A 7 3.59 63.01 66.39
C GLU A 7 2.16 62.47 66.44
N THR A 8 1.75 61.75 65.39
CA THR A 8 0.47 61.04 65.36
C THR A 8 0.72 59.55 65.11
N LYS A 9 0.27 58.76 66.09
CA LYS A 9 0.29 57.29 66.18
C LYS A 9 -0.32 56.60 64.95
N PRO A 10 0.26 55.48 64.44
CA PRO A 10 -0.29 54.76 63.29
C PRO A 10 -1.56 53.94 63.65
N ALA A 11 -2.52 53.95 62.72
CA ALA A 11 -3.78 53.22 62.79
C ALA A 11 -3.61 51.72 62.41
N PRO A 12 -4.49 50.83 62.92
CA PRO A 12 -4.37 49.38 62.72
C PRO A 12 -4.68 48.91 61.29
N PRO A 13 -4.14 47.75 60.87
CA PRO A 13 -4.26 47.26 59.50
C PRO A 13 -5.68 46.77 59.16
N GLN A 14 -6.11 47.10 57.94
CA GLN A 14 -7.41 46.73 57.36
C GLN A 14 -7.47 45.22 57.00
N PRO A 15 -8.65 44.57 57.10
CA PRO A 15 -8.81 43.15 56.76
C PRO A 15 -8.67 42.87 55.25
N PRO A 16 -8.26 41.66 54.85
CA PRO A 16 -7.98 41.33 53.47
C PRO A 16 -9.26 41.28 52.62
N LYS A 17 -9.21 41.94 51.46
CA LYS A 17 -10.27 41.94 50.44
C LYS A 17 -10.47 40.51 49.89
N THR A 18 -11.64 39.92 50.15
CA THR A 18 -12.07 38.66 49.53
C THR A 18 -12.22 38.84 48.02
N ARG A 19 -11.48 38.05 47.22
CA ARG A 19 -11.69 37.97 45.77
C ARG A 19 -13.07 37.36 45.47
N PRO A 20 -13.82 37.88 44.49
CA PRO A 20 -15.02 37.21 44.01
C PRO A 20 -14.66 35.87 43.35
N ALA A 21 -15.52 34.87 43.55
CA ALA A 21 -15.38 33.54 42.98
C ALA A 21 -15.46 33.59 41.44
N PRO A 22 -14.74 32.69 40.73
CA PRO A 22 -14.82 32.64 39.26
C PRO A 22 -16.20 32.17 38.80
N LEU A 23 -16.73 32.86 37.78
CA LEU A 23 -17.96 32.51 37.07
C LEU A 23 -17.84 31.11 36.46
N VAL A 24 -18.66 30.17 36.95
CA VAL A 24 -18.81 28.83 36.38
C VAL A 24 -19.72 28.93 35.15
N TRP A 25 -19.18 28.61 33.98
CA TRP A 25 -19.96 28.49 32.75
C TRP A 25 -20.68 27.14 32.75
N PRO A 26 -21.96 27.06 32.35
CA PRO A 26 -22.62 25.78 32.17
C PRO A 26 -21.96 24.98 31.04
N PRO A 27 -21.95 23.64 31.10
CA PRO A 27 -21.38 22.82 30.05
C PRO A 27 -22.14 23.01 28.74
N ALA A 28 -21.41 23.14 27.63
CA ALA A 28 -21.97 23.23 26.30
C ALA A 28 -22.84 21.99 26.01
N THR A 29 -24.13 22.20 25.81
CA THR A 29 -25.03 21.16 25.29
C THR A 29 -24.59 20.80 23.87
N LEU A 30 -24.08 19.60 23.68
CA LEU A 30 -23.79 19.03 22.36
C LEU A 30 -25.12 18.92 21.60
N ALA A 31 -25.36 19.83 20.65
CA ALA A 31 -26.47 19.71 19.73
C ALA A 31 -26.28 18.45 18.88
N LYS A 32 -27.33 17.63 18.81
CA LYS A 32 -27.43 16.41 17.99
C LYS A 32 -27.08 16.77 16.52
N PRO A 33 -26.28 15.97 15.79
CA PRO A 33 -26.02 16.24 14.37
C PRO A 33 -27.34 16.15 13.60
N GLN A 34 -27.74 17.27 12.98
CA GLN A 34 -28.85 17.29 12.03
C GLN A 34 -28.38 16.60 10.73
N PRO A 35 -29.20 15.76 10.08
CA PRO A 35 -28.84 15.15 8.81
C PRO A 35 -28.70 16.24 7.74
N ILE A 36 -27.55 16.21 7.05
CA ILE A 36 -27.26 17.08 5.91
C ILE A 36 -28.20 16.67 4.76
N PRO A 37 -28.94 17.59 4.12
CA PRO A 37 -29.76 17.23 2.96
C PRO A 37 -28.87 16.74 1.82
N MET A 38 -29.10 15.49 1.40
CA MET A 38 -28.38 14.88 0.29
C MET A 38 -28.67 15.67 -0.99
N SER A 39 -27.64 16.24 -1.61
CA SER A 39 -27.73 16.83 -2.94
C SER A 39 -28.09 15.73 -3.95
N PRO A 40 -28.93 16.02 -4.97
CA PRO A 40 -29.25 15.03 -6.00
C PRO A 40 -27.99 14.63 -6.80
N PRO A 41 -27.92 13.39 -7.34
CA PRO A 41 -26.76 12.92 -8.06
C PRO A 41 -26.52 13.77 -9.32
N VAL A 42 -25.32 14.32 -9.43
CA VAL A 42 -24.84 14.98 -10.65
C VAL A 42 -24.76 13.91 -11.74
N ARG A 43 -25.58 14.03 -12.79
CA ARG A 43 -25.48 13.16 -13.96
C ARG A 43 -24.12 13.38 -14.64
N PRO A 44 -23.42 12.32 -15.08
CA PRO A 44 -22.28 12.49 -15.97
C PRO A 44 -22.73 13.13 -17.30
N PRO A 45 -21.89 13.97 -17.93
CA PRO A 45 -22.21 14.54 -19.24
C PRO A 45 -22.35 13.43 -20.29
N PRO A 46 -23.22 13.62 -21.30
CA PRO A 46 -23.36 12.64 -22.39
C PRO A 46 -22.05 12.52 -23.18
N PRO A 47 -21.77 11.35 -23.79
CA PRO A 47 -20.61 11.17 -24.65
C PRO A 47 -20.67 12.14 -25.85
N PRO A 48 -19.54 12.66 -26.32
CA PRO A 48 -19.53 13.51 -27.50
C PRO A 48 -20.05 12.73 -28.73
N ASN A 49 -21.02 13.33 -29.42
CA ASN A 49 -21.54 12.86 -30.69
C ASN A 49 -20.40 12.62 -31.70
N ASN A 50 -20.47 11.49 -32.40
CA ASN A 50 -19.66 11.24 -33.60
C ASN A 50 -19.99 12.32 -34.64
N VAL A 51 -19.16 13.35 -34.69
CA VAL A 51 -19.11 14.28 -35.82
C VAL A 51 -18.24 13.62 -36.88
N LEU A 52 -18.90 13.15 -37.93
CA LEU A 52 -18.25 12.77 -39.20
C LEU A 52 -17.40 13.97 -39.69
N PRO A 53 -16.15 13.76 -40.13
CA PRO A 53 -15.41 14.83 -40.79
C PRO A 53 -16.07 15.19 -42.14
N PRO A 54 -16.02 16.47 -42.55
CA PRO A 54 -16.60 16.93 -43.80
C PRO A 54 -15.86 16.36 -45.01
N ASN A 55 -16.63 16.05 -46.06
CA ASN A 55 -16.14 15.81 -47.41
C ASN A 55 -15.37 17.05 -47.90
N ASP A 56 -14.06 16.90 -48.08
CA ASP A 56 -13.27 17.88 -48.82
C ASP A 56 -12.84 17.27 -50.16
N ASN A 57 -13.52 17.72 -51.20
CA ASN A 57 -13.13 17.54 -52.59
C ASN A 57 -11.97 18.50 -52.87
N GLY A 58 -10.74 18.05 -52.67
CA GLY A 58 -9.52 18.79 -52.99
C GLY A 58 -8.58 17.94 -53.85
N LEU A 59 -8.57 18.23 -55.15
CA LEU A 59 -7.59 17.74 -56.11
C LEU A 59 -6.20 18.26 -55.71
N ASP A 60 -5.24 17.36 -55.50
CA ASP A 60 -3.84 17.68 -55.78
C ASP A 60 -3.09 16.46 -56.33
N LEU A 61 -2.64 16.63 -57.57
CA LEU A 61 -1.90 15.66 -58.38
C LEU A 61 -0.42 15.79 -58.04
N ASN A 62 0.21 14.76 -57.47
CA ASN A 62 1.58 14.34 -57.77
C ASN A 62 2.08 13.28 -56.79
N MET A 63 2.23 12.03 -57.24
CA MET A 63 3.47 11.25 -57.11
C MET A 63 3.37 9.89 -57.84
N PRO A 64 4.51 9.29 -58.23
CA PRO A 64 4.60 8.41 -59.38
C PRO A 64 4.13 6.97 -59.17
N ASN A 65 3.63 6.46 -60.29
CA ASN A 65 3.16 5.13 -60.65
C ASN A 65 4.08 3.99 -60.15
N MET A 66 3.55 3.08 -59.31
CA MET A 66 4.12 1.75 -59.07
C MET A 66 3.22 0.68 -59.69
N PRO A 67 3.76 -0.27 -60.47
CA PRO A 67 2.95 -1.22 -61.22
C PRO A 67 2.30 -2.28 -60.31
N MET A 68 1.04 -2.56 -60.62
CA MET A 68 0.19 -3.58 -60.02
C MET A 68 0.78 -4.98 -60.25
N ALA A 69 0.96 -5.76 -59.17
CA ALA A 69 1.31 -7.17 -59.26
C ALA A 69 0.07 -8.01 -59.70
N PRO A 70 0.24 -8.99 -60.60
CA PRO A 70 -0.89 -9.75 -61.13
C PRO A 70 -1.43 -10.78 -60.10
N TYR A 71 -2.75 -10.91 -60.10
CA TYR A 71 -3.53 -11.97 -59.45
C TYR A 71 -2.98 -13.35 -59.87
N GLN A 72 -2.65 -14.21 -58.91
CA GLN A 72 -2.38 -15.63 -59.13
C GLN A 72 -3.52 -16.49 -58.58
N PRO A 73 -4.00 -17.51 -59.33
CA PRO A 73 -5.09 -18.37 -58.89
C PRO A 73 -4.64 -19.43 -57.88
N TYR A 74 -5.54 -19.75 -56.96
CA TYR A 74 -5.43 -20.82 -55.96
C TYR A 74 -5.03 -22.16 -56.58
N GLN A 75 -4.00 -22.81 -56.03
CA GLN A 75 -3.66 -24.21 -56.29
C GLN A 75 -4.05 -25.08 -55.07
N PRO A 76 -4.61 -26.29 -55.28
CA PRO A 76 -5.02 -27.16 -54.19
C PRO A 76 -3.81 -27.88 -53.57
N TYR A 77 -3.69 -27.83 -52.24
CA TYR A 77 -2.64 -28.55 -51.51
C TYR A 77 -2.90 -30.06 -51.55
N THR A 78 -1.94 -30.79 -52.11
CA THR A 78 -1.85 -32.25 -52.05
C THR A 78 -1.34 -32.70 -50.69
N ASN A 79 -1.97 -33.75 -50.16
CA ASN A 79 -1.60 -34.45 -48.93
C ASN A 79 -0.16 -34.96 -49.01
N GLN A 80 0.74 -34.42 -48.19
CA GLN A 80 2.00 -35.09 -47.85
C GLN A 80 1.95 -35.62 -46.43
N TYR A 81 1.92 -36.96 -46.36
CA TYR A 81 2.10 -37.79 -45.18
C TYR A 81 3.46 -37.48 -44.52
N TYR A 82 3.46 -36.96 -43.30
CA TYR A 82 4.62 -36.99 -42.41
C TYR A 82 4.56 -38.26 -41.54
N PRO A 83 5.67 -39.00 -41.38
CA PRO A 83 5.71 -40.15 -40.48
C PRO A 83 5.59 -39.69 -39.02
N GLN A 84 4.67 -40.33 -38.28
CA GLN A 84 4.41 -40.07 -36.87
C GLN A 84 5.64 -40.42 -36.02
N ALA A 85 6.01 -39.52 -35.11
CA ALA A 85 6.99 -39.82 -34.07
C ALA A 85 6.46 -40.90 -33.12
N PRO A 86 7.31 -41.83 -32.63
CA PRO A 86 6.88 -42.87 -31.71
C PRO A 86 6.42 -42.28 -30.36
N PRO A 87 5.47 -42.93 -29.67
CA PRO A 87 4.97 -42.44 -28.39
C PRO A 87 6.07 -42.48 -27.31
N PRO A 88 6.10 -41.51 -26.37
CA PRO A 88 7.07 -41.51 -25.30
C PRO A 88 6.87 -42.72 -24.37
N PRO A 89 7.95 -43.23 -23.73
CA PRO A 89 7.86 -44.38 -22.84
C PRO A 89 6.98 -44.08 -21.61
N PRO A 90 6.41 -45.12 -20.98
CA PRO A 90 5.53 -44.95 -19.82
C PRO A 90 6.28 -44.31 -18.66
N ARG A 91 5.70 -43.23 -18.10
CA ARG A 91 6.20 -42.56 -16.90
C ARG A 91 6.24 -43.57 -15.75
N GLN A 92 7.45 -43.94 -15.32
CA GLN A 92 7.64 -44.56 -14.02
C GLN A 92 7.17 -43.57 -12.94
N GLN A 93 6.24 -44.02 -12.09
CA GLN A 93 5.81 -43.26 -10.91
C GLN A 93 6.98 -43.18 -9.93
N MET A 94 7.70 -42.06 -9.98
CA MET A 94 8.56 -41.65 -8.88
C MET A 94 7.66 -41.16 -7.73
N PRO A 95 7.99 -41.47 -6.46
CA PRO A 95 7.22 -41.01 -5.32
C PRO A 95 7.20 -39.48 -5.32
N MET A 96 6.02 -38.90 -5.07
CA MET A 96 5.82 -37.45 -4.98
C MET A 96 6.82 -36.84 -3.99
N GLN A 97 7.88 -36.23 -4.51
CA GLN A 97 8.62 -35.24 -3.75
C GLN A 97 7.83 -33.94 -3.86
N MET A 98 7.22 -33.55 -2.74
CA MET A 98 6.50 -32.29 -2.60
C MET A 98 7.46 -31.15 -2.99
N ALA A 99 7.13 -30.43 -4.06
CA ALA A 99 7.77 -29.15 -4.35
C ALA A 99 7.62 -28.24 -3.12
N PRO A 100 8.65 -27.46 -2.73
CA PRO A 100 8.49 -26.48 -1.67
C PRO A 100 7.46 -25.46 -2.15
N GLN A 101 6.27 -25.52 -1.57
CA GLN A 101 5.26 -24.51 -1.83
C GLN A 101 5.88 -23.16 -1.51
N ARG A 102 5.77 -22.21 -2.44
CA ARG A 102 6.03 -20.81 -2.16
C ARG A 102 5.19 -20.44 -0.94
N MET A 103 5.84 -20.21 0.19
CA MET A 103 5.20 -19.69 1.39
C MET A 103 4.48 -18.40 0.99
N ALA A 104 3.16 -18.45 1.00
CA ALA A 104 2.34 -17.25 1.05
C ALA A 104 2.86 -16.37 2.21
N PRO A 105 2.83 -15.03 2.09
CA PRO A 105 3.16 -14.19 3.23
C PRO A 105 2.24 -14.60 4.38
N GLN A 106 2.85 -14.91 5.52
CA GLN A 106 2.24 -15.41 6.75
C GLN A 106 1.03 -14.55 7.13
N GLN A 107 -0.13 -14.86 6.54
CA GLN A 107 -1.40 -14.33 7.01
C GLN A 107 -1.61 -14.99 8.35
N HIS A 108 -1.66 -14.17 9.39
CA HIS A 108 -1.77 -14.61 10.77
C HIS A 108 -3.03 -15.46 10.90
N TYR A 109 -2.83 -16.77 10.83
CA TYR A 109 -3.82 -17.75 11.20
C TYR A 109 -4.17 -17.47 12.65
N TRP A 110 -5.48 -17.38 12.91
CA TRP A 110 -6.04 -17.39 14.25
C TRP A 110 -5.36 -18.51 15.05
N PRO A 111 -4.78 -18.22 16.23
CA PRO A 111 -4.35 -19.31 17.10
C PRO A 111 -5.60 -20.13 17.46
N PRO A 112 -5.49 -21.47 17.53
CA PRO A 112 -6.60 -22.31 17.93
C PRO A 112 -7.14 -21.90 19.32
N PRO A 113 -8.45 -22.03 19.58
CA PRO A 113 -9.03 -21.73 20.88
C PRO A 113 -8.42 -22.65 21.94
N GLY A 114 -7.51 -22.10 22.76
CA GLY A 114 -6.81 -22.87 23.81
C GLY A 114 -5.42 -22.36 24.17
N MET A 115 -4.76 -21.60 23.30
CA MET A 115 -3.49 -20.94 23.65
C MET A 115 -3.76 -19.56 24.23
N ARG A 116 -3.81 -19.49 25.57
CA ARG A 116 -3.68 -18.21 26.28
C ARG A 116 -2.32 -17.63 25.90
N PRO A 117 -2.21 -16.42 25.34
CA PRO A 117 -0.91 -15.81 25.13
C PRO A 117 -0.29 -15.63 26.52
N GLN A 118 0.79 -16.38 26.79
CA GLN A 118 1.58 -16.17 28.00
C GLN A 118 2.06 -14.72 28.00
N SER A 119 1.62 -13.98 29.01
CA SER A 119 2.04 -12.62 29.31
C SER A 119 3.56 -12.59 29.40
N ARG A 120 4.22 -11.98 28.42
CA ARG A 120 5.63 -11.64 28.58
C ARG A 120 5.66 -10.25 29.22
N GLU A 121 6.20 -10.20 30.44
CA GLU A 121 6.66 -9.02 31.18
C GLU A 121 5.72 -8.30 32.16
N CYS A 122 4.91 -9.02 32.95
CA CYS A 122 4.63 -8.55 34.31
C CYS A 122 5.37 -9.44 35.30
N SER A 123 6.44 -8.91 35.90
CA SER A 123 7.27 -9.62 36.89
C SER A 123 6.59 -9.82 38.25
N GLY A 124 5.30 -9.51 38.38
CA GLY A 124 4.48 -9.78 39.54
C GLY A 124 3.58 -10.98 39.27
N GLY A 125 3.48 -11.91 40.24
CA GLY A 125 2.64 -13.10 40.12
C GLY A 125 1.18 -12.79 39.74
N TYR A 126 0.44 -13.82 39.33
CA TYR A 126 -0.97 -13.69 38.96
C TYR A 126 -1.79 -13.08 40.12
N VAL A 127 -2.30 -11.87 39.92
CA VAL A 127 -3.25 -11.23 40.84
C VAL A 127 -4.66 -11.43 40.27
N PRO A 128 -5.58 -12.06 41.02
CA PRO A 128 -6.99 -12.18 40.61
C PRO A 128 -7.60 -10.80 40.32
N GLY A 129 -8.31 -10.68 39.19
CA GLY A 129 -8.92 -9.40 38.78
C GLY A 129 -7.98 -8.42 38.09
N GLN A 130 -6.80 -8.85 37.65
CA GLN A 130 -5.88 -8.04 36.85
C GLN A 130 -5.41 -8.80 35.61
N LEU A 131 -5.15 -8.07 34.53
CA LEU A 131 -4.63 -8.58 33.27
C LEU A 131 -3.36 -7.81 32.90
N CYS A 132 -2.26 -8.53 32.66
CA CYS A 132 -1.03 -7.92 32.18
C CYS A 132 -0.98 -7.88 30.65
N CYS A 133 -0.81 -6.70 30.08
CA CYS A 133 -0.73 -6.48 28.63
C CYS A 133 0.51 -5.63 28.32
N ASP A 134 1.49 -6.17 27.58
CA ASP A 134 2.77 -5.53 27.20
C ASP A 134 3.43 -4.70 28.32
N GLY A 135 3.57 -5.32 29.50
CA GLY A 135 4.20 -4.72 30.68
C GLY A 135 3.32 -3.78 31.50
N ILE A 136 2.05 -3.60 31.15
CA ILE A 136 1.08 -2.78 31.90
C ILE A 136 0.04 -3.67 32.56
N VAL A 137 -0.11 -3.51 33.88
CA VAL A 137 -1.16 -4.16 34.67
C VAL A 137 -2.47 -3.38 34.51
N ASN A 138 -3.48 -4.06 33.97
CA ASN A 138 -4.81 -3.52 33.69
C ASN A 138 -5.84 -4.13 34.66
N PRO A 139 -6.61 -3.34 35.44
CA PRO A 139 -7.61 -3.87 36.38
C PRO A 139 -8.86 -4.37 35.64
N ILE A 140 -9.21 -5.65 35.79
CA ILE A 140 -10.37 -6.26 35.15
C ILE A 140 -11.66 -5.78 35.86
N PRO A 141 -12.57 -5.09 35.16
CA PRO A 141 -13.87 -4.71 35.73
C PRO A 141 -14.69 -5.95 36.11
N PRO A 142 -15.44 -5.92 37.23
CA PRO A 142 -16.33 -7.02 37.60
C PRO A 142 -17.47 -7.15 36.58
N GLY A 143 -17.73 -8.37 36.12
CA GLY A 143 -18.83 -8.65 35.20
C GLY A 143 -18.64 -9.94 34.40
N PRO A 144 -19.61 -10.29 33.53
CA PRO A 144 -19.55 -11.50 32.71
C PRO A 144 -18.67 -11.35 31.45
N GLN A 145 -18.13 -10.15 31.19
CA GLN A 145 -17.31 -9.87 30.00
C GLN A 145 -16.01 -10.67 30.03
N GLN A 146 -15.55 -11.04 28.84
CA GLN A 146 -14.28 -11.73 28.68
C GLN A 146 -13.25 -10.76 28.12
N TRP A 147 -12.22 -10.46 28.91
CA TRP A 147 -11.20 -9.47 28.58
C TRP A 147 -9.98 -10.13 27.94
N ALA A 148 -9.41 -9.47 26.94
CA ALA A 148 -8.13 -9.86 26.33
C ALA A 148 -7.23 -8.64 26.14
N CYS A 149 -5.94 -8.89 25.93
CA CYS A 149 -4.96 -7.84 25.68
C CYS A 149 -4.96 -7.39 24.22
N CYS A 150 -4.86 -6.08 24.01
CA CYS A 150 -4.53 -5.45 22.74
C CYS A 150 -3.40 -4.46 22.98
N HIS A 151 -2.19 -4.86 22.60
CA HIS A 151 -0.95 -4.17 22.98
C HIS A 151 -0.87 -3.94 24.50
N LYS A 152 -0.81 -2.69 24.96
CA LYS A 152 -0.73 -2.29 26.37
C LYS A 152 -2.07 -2.23 27.10
N GLY A 153 -3.19 -2.28 26.36
CA GLY A 153 -4.54 -2.16 26.91
C GLY A 153 -5.29 -3.48 26.94
N MET A 154 -6.46 -3.47 27.57
CA MET A 154 -7.44 -4.56 27.51
C MET A 154 -8.68 -4.15 26.72
N TYR A 155 -9.35 -5.13 26.13
CA TYR A 155 -10.60 -4.94 25.41
C TYR A 155 -11.58 -6.08 25.70
N ASP A 156 -12.86 -5.81 25.51
CA ASP A 156 -13.92 -6.81 25.68
C ASP A 156 -14.05 -7.65 24.41
N MET A 157 -13.74 -8.94 24.51
CA MET A 157 -13.82 -9.88 23.40
C MET A 157 -15.24 -10.11 22.90
N ALA A 158 -16.29 -9.74 23.65
CA ALA A 158 -17.66 -9.85 23.17
C ALA A 158 -17.98 -8.74 22.15
N THR A 159 -17.53 -7.52 22.41
CA THR A 159 -17.93 -6.31 21.66
C THR A 159 -16.86 -5.76 20.75
N GLN A 160 -15.59 -6.13 20.94
CA GLN A 160 -14.44 -5.55 20.26
C GLN A 160 -13.50 -6.63 19.71
N VAL A 161 -12.65 -6.23 18.76
CA VAL A 161 -11.55 -7.02 18.21
C VAL A 161 -10.29 -6.16 18.19
N CYS A 162 -9.13 -6.74 18.44
CA CYS A 162 -7.86 -6.01 18.35
C CYS A 162 -7.35 -6.05 16.90
N CYS A 163 -7.22 -4.88 16.26
CA CYS A 163 -6.61 -4.75 14.94
C CYS A 163 -5.30 -3.96 15.05
N GLY A 164 -4.19 -4.58 14.67
CA GLY A 164 -2.85 -4.03 14.90
C GLY A 164 -2.59 -3.95 16.40
N ASP A 165 -2.79 -2.77 16.97
CA ASP A 165 -2.60 -2.46 18.38
C ASP A 165 -3.78 -1.67 18.98
N ILE A 166 -4.90 -1.60 18.25
CA ILE A 166 -6.07 -0.80 18.64
C ILE A 166 -7.32 -1.69 18.75
N PRO A 167 -8.03 -1.65 19.90
CA PRO A 167 -9.35 -2.24 20.02
C PRO A 167 -10.35 -1.49 19.13
N VAL A 168 -10.97 -2.21 18.20
CA VAL A 168 -12.01 -1.68 17.32
C VAL A 168 -13.35 -2.38 17.58
N PRO A 169 -14.48 -1.66 17.56
CA PRO A 169 -15.80 -2.27 17.74
C PRO A 169 -16.06 -3.34 16.68
N LYS A 170 -16.61 -4.48 17.10
CA LYS A 170 -17.10 -5.48 16.17
C LYS A 170 -18.28 -4.91 15.38
N PRO A 171 -18.41 -5.31 14.11
CA PRO A 171 -19.55 -4.93 13.33
C PRO A 171 -20.82 -5.66 13.85
N PRO A 172 -22.03 -5.18 13.50
CA PRO A 172 -23.29 -5.82 13.88
C PRO A 172 -23.33 -7.29 13.45
N LYS A 173 -24.10 -8.14 14.14
CA LYS A 173 -24.17 -9.60 13.86
C LYS A 173 -24.49 -9.97 12.40
N ASN A 174 -25.14 -9.08 11.65
CA ASN A 174 -25.54 -9.29 10.26
C ASN A 174 -24.55 -8.70 9.23
N SER A 175 -23.38 -8.22 9.67
CA SER A 175 -22.37 -7.68 8.76
C SER A 175 -21.63 -8.80 8.00
N PRO A 176 -21.03 -8.48 6.84
CA PRO A 176 -20.05 -9.35 6.21
C PRO A 176 -18.89 -9.71 7.16
N PRO A 177 -18.17 -10.81 6.92
CA PRO A 177 -16.95 -11.13 7.64
C PRO A 177 -15.91 -10.02 7.40
N MET A 178 -15.73 -9.16 8.40
CA MET A 178 -14.74 -8.08 8.36
C MET A 178 -13.36 -8.61 8.71
N MET A 179 -12.32 -8.04 8.11
CA MET A 179 -10.93 -8.34 8.39
C MET A 179 -10.21 -7.10 8.93
N CYS A 180 -9.11 -7.30 9.65
CA CYS A 180 -8.26 -6.19 10.09
C CYS A 180 -7.33 -5.74 8.96
N CYS A 181 -7.25 -4.42 8.75
CA CYS A 181 -6.20 -3.77 7.98
C CYS A 181 -5.58 -2.66 8.81
N GLY A 182 -4.37 -2.87 9.30
CA GLY A 182 -3.78 -1.96 10.27
C GLY A 182 -4.62 -1.90 11.54
N SER A 183 -5.04 -0.69 11.90
CA SER A 183 -5.86 -0.41 13.08
C SER A 183 -7.35 -0.22 12.77
N SER A 184 -7.85 -0.82 11.69
CA SER A 184 -9.25 -0.68 11.28
C SER A 184 -9.80 -1.97 10.69
N LEU A 185 -11.12 -2.13 10.79
CA LEU A 185 -11.84 -3.20 10.10
C LEU A 185 -12.19 -2.77 8.68
N TYR A 186 -12.15 -3.73 7.77
CA TYR A 186 -12.58 -3.53 6.39
C TYR A 186 -13.29 -4.78 5.87
N ASP A 187 -14.14 -4.57 4.87
CA ASP A 187 -14.80 -5.64 4.13
C ASP A 187 -13.90 -6.08 2.97
N PRO A 188 -13.40 -7.33 2.95
CA PRO A 188 -12.53 -7.83 1.88
C PRO A 188 -13.24 -7.96 0.53
N MET A 189 -14.57 -7.90 0.48
CA MET A 189 -15.33 -7.91 -0.77
C MET A 189 -15.31 -6.56 -1.49
N SER A 190 -15.25 -5.46 -0.74
CA SER A 190 -15.32 -4.09 -1.28
C SER A 190 -13.99 -3.34 -1.21
N HIS A 191 -13.04 -3.79 -0.39
CA HIS A 191 -11.77 -3.11 -0.16
C HIS A 191 -10.59 -4.09 -0.17
N LEU A 192 -9.41 -3.55 -0.51
CA LEU A 192 -8.12 -4.21 -0.38
C LEU A 192 -7.37 -3.58 0.79
N CYS A 193 -6.58 -4.37 1.52
CA CYS A 193 -5.68 -3.83 2.54
C CYS A 193 -4.31 -3.52 1.93
N CYS A 194 -3.98 -2.24 1.79
CA CYS A 194 -2.72 -1.78 1.20
C CYS A 194 -1.95 -0.90 2.20
N ASP A 195 -0.72 -1.29 2.56
CA ASP A 195 0.12 -0.60 3.56
C ASP A 195 -0.60 -0.27 4.89
N LYS A 196 -1.43 -1.21 5.38
CA LYS A 196 -2.26 -1.05 6.60
C LYS A 196 -3.42 -0.04 6.45
N PHE A 197 -3.76 0.37 5.23
CA PHE A 197 -4.94 1.19 4.93
C PHE A 197 -5.93 0.41 4.07
N PRO A 198 -7.22 0.35 4.45
CA PRO A 198 -8.25 -0.19 3.59
C PRO A 198 -8.51 0.80 2.44
N VAL A 199 -8.44 0.31 1.22
CA VAL A 199 -8.59 1.10 -0.01
C VAL A 199 -9.62 0.43 -0.92
N PRO A 200 -10.42 1.19 -1.68
CA PRO A 200 -11.48 0.63 -2.51
C PRO A 200 -10.97 -0.40 -3.52
N ASN A 201 -11.68 -1.52 -3.61
CA ASN A 201 -11.43 -2.57 -4.57
C ASN A 201 -12.40 -2.44 -5.75
N LEU A 202 -12.00 -1.67 -6.78
CA LEU A 202 -12.86 -1.38 -7.93
C LEU A 202 -13.01 -2.57 -8.91
N SER A 203 -12.13 -3.57 -8.83
CA SER A 203 -12.14 -4.73 -9.72
C SER A 203 -11.31 -5.88 -9.14
N ARG A 204 -11.63 -7.12 -9.51
CA ARG A 204 -10.93 -8.33 -8.99
C ARG A 204 -9.42 -8.35 -9.25
N ASN A 205 -8.93 -7.56 -10.20
CA ASN A 205 -7.52 -7.53 -10.61
C ASN A 205 -6.73 -6.35 -10.03
N MET A 206 -7.36 -5.50 -9.21
CA MET A 206 -6.68 -4.36 -8.61
C MET A 206 -5.54 -4.85 -7.70
N LYS A 207 -4.40 -4.15 -7.75
CA LYS A 207 -3.23 -4.44 -6.92
C LYS A 207 -2.89 -3.25 -6.03
N CYS A 208 -2.22 -3.52 -4.92
CA CYS A 208 -1.72 -2.47 -4.03
C CYS A 208 -0.45 -1.82 -4.60
N CYS A 209 -0.40 -0.50 -4.55
CA CYS A 209 0.80 0.31 -4.68
C CYS A 209 0.85 1.26 -3.49
N ARG A 210 1.60 0.90 -2.46
CA ARG A 210 1.60 1.62 -1.17
C ARG A 210 0.19 1.72 -0.57
N LYS A 211 -0.31 2.94 -0.35
CA LYS A 211 -1.63 3.24 0.24
C LYS A 211 -2.73 3.46 -0.80
N GLN A 212 -2.55 2.98 -2.03
CA GLN A 212 -3.55 3.08 -3.10
C GLN A 212 -3.61 1.80 -3.93
N THR A 213 -4.71 1.62 -4.66
CA THR A 213 -4.87 0.53 -5.61
C THR A 213 -4.57 1.01 -7.03
N TYR A 214 -4.17 0.08 -7.90
CA TYR A 214 -4.00 0.34 -9.32
C TYR A 214 -4.44 -0.85 -10.17
N ASP A 215 -4.86 -0.58 -11.40
CA ASP A 215 -5.18 -1.60 -12.38
C ASP A 215 -3.90 -2.03 -13.11
N PRO A 216 -3.41 -3.28 -12.95
CA PRO A 216 -2.20 -3.74 -13.62
C PRO A 216 -2.30 -3.79 -15.15
N VAL A 217 -3.50 -3.69 -15.73
CA VAL A 217 -3.69 -3.63 -17.20
C VAL A 217 -3.33 -2.26 -17.75
N HIS A 218 -3.75 -1.19 -17.08
CA HIS A 218 -3.59 0.20 -17.55
C HIS A 218 -2.53 0.98 -16.77
N GLN A 219 -2.06 0.44 -15.65
CA GLN A 219 -1.17 1.12 -14.72
C GLN A 219 -0.06 0.18 -14.22
N MET A 220 0.95 0.77 -13.60
CA MET A 220 2.04 0.07 -12.91
C MET A 220 2.47 0.83 -11.66
N CYS A 221 2.99 0.11 -10.68
CA CYS A 221 3.56 0.70 -9.46
C CYS A 221 5.08 0.76 -9.58
N CYS A 222 5.65 1.97 -9.71
CA CYS A 222 7.10 2.17 -9.74
C CYS A 222 7.54 2.98 -8.53
N GLY A 223 8.43 2.40 -7.71
CA GLY A 223 8.85 2.98 -6.45
C GLY A 223 7.67 3.11 -5.50
N GLU A 224 7.18 4.32 -5.29
CA GLU A 224 6.09 4.62 -4.35
C GLU A 224 4.82 5.13 -5.05
N GLY A 225 4.84 5.21 -6.38
CA GLY A 225 3.77 5.84 -7.16
C GLY A 225 3.18 4.92 -8.22
N VAL A 226 1.87 5.08 -8.44
CA VAL A 226 1.16 4.49 -9.56
C VAL A 226 1.37 5.36 -10.80
N ARG A 227 1.65 4.73 -11.94
CA ARG A 227 1.86 5.38 -13.24
C ARG A 227 1.05 4.69 -14.32
N ALA A 228 0.54 5.46 -15.26
CA ALA A 228 -0.16 4.92 -16.43
C ALA A 228 0.82 4.19 -17.35
N ARG A 229 0.38 3.04 -17.88
CA ARG A 229 1.11 2.34 -18.93
C ARG A 229 0.94 3.10 -20.24
N PRO A 230 2.04 3.43 -20.94
CA PRO A 230 1.94 3.98 -22.28
C PRO A 230 1.24 2.97 -23.22
N PRO A 231 0.27 3.42 -24.06
CA PRO A 231 -0.39 2.54 -25.01
C PRO A 231 0.61 1.98 -26.02
N GLY A 232 0.43 0.70 -26.39
CA GLY A 232 1.29 0.02 -27.37
C GLY A 232 2.69 -0.35 -26.88
N GLN A 233 3.01 -0.17 -25.59
CA GLN A 233 4.33 -0.54 -25.02
C GLN A 233 4.21 -1.65 -23.96
N PRO A 234 4.09 -2.93 -24.36
CA PRO A 234 3.90 -4.04 -23.44
C PRO A 234 5.15 -4.38 -22.61
N HIS A 235 6.32 -3.91 -23.03
CA HIS A 235 7.62 -4.22 -22.40
C HIS A 235 8.06 -3.17 -21.36
N MET A 236 7.18 -2.24 -20.99
CA MET A 236 7.48 -1.26 -19.95
C MET A 236 7.59 -1.93 -18.58
N SER A 237 8.64 -1.60 -17.85
CA SER A 237 8.97 -2.11 -16.52
C SER A 237 9.41 -0.96 -15.61
N CYS A 238 9.48 -1.20 -14.30
CA CYS A 238 9.91 -0.19 -13.34
C CYS A 238 11.41 -0.32 -13.02
N CYS A 239 12.11 0.81 -13.04
CA CYS A 239 13.48 0.97 -12.56
C CYS A 239 13.47 2.04 -11.47
N GLY A 240 13.54 1.62 -10.20
CA GLY A 240 13.30 2.49 -9.06
C GLY A 240 11.94 3.20 -9.17
N LYS A 241 11.96 4.54 -9.20
CA LYS A 241 10.74 5.35 -9.32
C LYS A 241 10.27 5.52 -10.76
N HIS A 242 11.05 5.14 -11.79
CA HIS A 242 10.77 5.44 -13.20
C HIS A 242 10.35 4.21 -14.02
N MET A 243 9.65 4.46 -15.13
CA MET A 243 9.32 3.42 -16.10
C MET A 243 10.38 3.41 -17.18
N PHE A 244 10.79 2.22 -17.62
CA PHE A 244 11.73 2.03 -18.72
C PHE A 244 11.26 0.90 -19.63
N ASN A 245 11.70 0.90 -20.89
CA ASN A 245 11.43 -0.19 -21.81
C ASN A 245 12.49 -1.28 -21.63
N SER A 246 12.06 -2.45 -21.18
CA SER A 246 12.96 -3.57 -20.90
C SER A 246 13.56 -4.24 -22.13
N LEU A 247 13.13 -3.90 -23.34
CA LEU A 247 13.79 -4.33 -24.58
C LEU A 247 15.01 -3.47 -24.90
N THR A 248 14.94 -2.16 -24.64
CA THR A 248 15.96 -1.21 -25.07
C THR A 248 16.89 -0.78 -23.95
N HIS A 249 16.49 -0.93 -22.69
CA HIS A 249 17.27 -0.50 -21.53
C HIS A 249 17.40 -1.63 -20.49
N VAL A 250 18.41 -1.51 -19.64
CA VAL A 250 18.63 -2.34 -18.44
C VAL A 250 18.59 -1.43 -17.21
N CYS A 251 18.01 -1.93 -16.12
CA CYS A 251 17.94 -1.19 -14.86
C CYS A 251 19.16 -1.52 -13.98
N CYS A 252 19.93 -0.50 -13.64
CA CYS A 252 21.01 -0.55 -12.66
C CYS A 252 20.51 -0.14 -11.26
N ASP A 253 21.40 -0.12 -10.27
CA ASP A 253 21.02 0.16 -8.89
C ASP A 253 20.38 1.55 -8.73
N GLU A 254 19.54 1.68 -7.72
CA GLU A 254 18.77 2.88 -7.38
C GLU A 254 17.87 3.45 -8.47
N GLY A 255 17.62 2.68 -9.53
CA GLY A 255 16.66 3.09 -10.56
C GLY A 255 17.27 3.82 -11.75
N ASN A 256 18.59 3.71 -11.97
CA ASN A 256 19.19 4.23 -13.18
C ASN A 256 18.98 3.26 -14.35
N ALA A 257 18.17 3.63 -15.34
CA ALA A 257 17.94 2.84 -16.54
C ALA A 257 18.89 3.28 -17.67
N ILE A 258 19.78 2.39 -18.09
CA ILE A 258 20.76 2.64 -19.15
C ILE A 258 20.40 1.87 -20.42
N PRO A 259 20.75 2.35 -21.63
CA PRO A 259 20.52 1.60 -22.86
C PRO A 259 21.25 0.25 -22.86
N LYS A 260 20.62 -0.78 -23.39
CA LYS A 260 21.27 -2.08 -23.58
C LYS A 260 22.34 -1.96 -24.64
N ASN A 261 23.55 -2.34 -24.27
CA ASN A 261 24.66 -2.49 -25.20
C ASN A 261 25.50 -3.70 -24.73
N PRO A 262 25.86 -4.64 -25.61
CA PRO A 262 26.66 -5.81 -25.24
C PRO A 262 28.05 -5.45 -24.67
N THR A 263 28.55 -4.23 -24.90
CA THR A 263 29.85 -3.77 -24.38
C THR A 263 29.76 -3.04 -23.05
N VAL A 264 28.54 -2.76 -22.55
CA VAL A 264 28.33 -2.06 -21.27
C VAL A 264 27.60 -2.96 -20.28
N SER A 265 27.82 -2.73 -19.00
CA SER A 265 27.16 -3.44 -17.91
C SER A 265 26.90 -2.48 -16.76
N CYS A 266 26.03 -2.85 -15.82
CA CYS A 266 25.78 -2.06 -14.62
C CYS A 266 26.90 -2.26 -13.59
N CYS A 267 27.42 -1.17 -13.04
CA CYS A 267 28.22 -1.15 -11.84
C CYS A 267 27.59 -0.16 -10.86
N GLY A 268 26.96 -0.68 -9.81
CA GLY A 268 26.15 0.14 -8.92
C GLY A 268 25.06 0.87 -9.70
N LYS A 269 25.01 2.20 -9.54
CA LYS A 269 24.05 3.07 -10.25
C LYS A 269 24.49 3.40 -11.68
N ASN A 270 25.72 3.10 -12.08
CA ASN A 270 26.30 3.59 -13.34
C ASN A 270 26.50 2.47 -14.36
N GLN A 271 26.71 2.86 -15.63
CA GLN A 271 27.22 1.94 -16.64
C GLN A 271 28.75 1.91 -16.60
N TYR A 272 29.33 0.74 -16.85
CA TYR A 272 30.77 0.57 -17.06
C TYR A 272 31.02 -0.33 -18.26
N GLN A 273 32.23 -0.27 -18.81
CA GLN A 273 32.65 -1.14 -19.91
C GLN A 273 33.57 -2.24 -19.39
N PRO A 274 33.13 -3.52 -19.33
CA PRO A 274 33.97 -4.62 -18.88
C PRO A 274 35.25 -4.84 -19.71
N ALA A 275 35.32 -4.26 -20.92
CA ALA A 275 36.51 -4.29 -21.75
C ALA A 275 37.70 -3.55 -21.11
N PHE A 276 37.48 -2.36 -20.53
CA PHE A 276 38.54 -1.47 -20.03
C PHE A 276 38.43 -1.15 -18.53
N GLN A 277 37.29 -1.42 -17.92
CA GLN A 277 36.98 -1.09 -16.52
C GLN A 277 36.61 -2.35 -15.73
N GLN A 278 36.71 -2.25 -14.41
CA GLN A 278 36.22 -3.21 -13.44
C GLN A 278 35.24 -2.53 -12.47
N CYS A 279 34.29 -3.29 -11.95
CA CYS A 279 33.33 -2.79 -10.98
C CYS A 279 33.78 -3.10 -9.55
N CYS A 280 33.98 -2.07 -8.73
CA CYS A 280 34.38 -2.18 -7.33
C CYS A 280 33.36 -1.44 -6.46
N PHE A 281 32.63 -2.14 -5.58
CA PHE A 281 31.70 -1.53 -4.60
C PHE A 281 30.66 -0.56 -5.20
N GLY A 282 30.27 -0.76 -6.47
CA GLY A 282 29.35 0.13 -7.19
C GLY A 282 30.00 1.28 -7.95
N ASP A 283 31.33 1.39 -7.90
CA ASP A 283 32.13 2.35 -8.67
C ASP A 283 32.88 1.65 -9.81
N ALA A 284 32.83 2.26 -11.00
CA ALA A 284 33.53 1.77 -12.19
C ALA A 284 34.96 2.33 -12.23
N LEU A 285 35.96 1.47 -12.04
CA LEU A 285 37.37 1.84 -12.03
C LEU A 285 38.11 1.26 -13.25
N PRO A 286 39.19 1.89 -13.72
CA PRO A 286 40.11 1.25 -14.65
C PRO A 286 40.65 -0.08 -14.12
N LYS A 287 40.93 -1.05 -15.01
CA LYS A 287 41.39 -2.39 -14.60
C LYS A 287 42.73 -2.42 -13.86
N ASP A 288 43.55 -1.40 -14.03
CA ASP A 288 44.85 -1.22 -13.37
C ASP A 288 44.73 -0.67 -11.93
N VAL A 289 43.55 -0.22 -11.52
CA VAL A 289 43.30 0.33 -10.18
C VAL A 289 42.71 -0.74 -9.26
N MET A 290 43.37 -1.08 -8.16
CA MET A 290 42.88 -2.05 -7.17
C MET A 290 41.57 -1.59 -6.50
N CYS A 291 40.62 -2.52 -6.29
CA CYS A 291 39.42 -2.24 -5.50
C CYS A 291 39.79 -2.02 -4.02
N MET A 292 39.58 -0.81 -3.49
CA MET A 292 39.75 -0.54 -2.05
C MET A 292 38.39 -0.27 -1.42
N ALA A 293 38.08 -0.98 -0.33
CA ALA A 293 36.90 -0.69 0.47
C ALA A 293 37.11 0.64 1.21
N LYS A 294 36.07 1.47 1.26
CA LYS A 294 36.00 2.66 2.11
C LYS A 294 35.72 2.29 3.56
#